data_AF-A0ABD4KXF3-F1
#
_entry.id   AF-A0ABD4KXF3-F1
#
_cell.length_a   1.000
_cell.length_b   1.000
_cell.length_c   1.000
_cell.angle_alpha   90.00
_cell.angle_beta   90.00
_cell.angle_gamma   90.00
#
_symmetry.space_group_name_H-M   'P 1'
#
loop_
_entity.id
_entity.type
_entity.pdbx_description
1 polymer ?
#
loop_
_entity_poly.entity_id
_entity_poly.type
_entity_poly.pdbx_seq_one_letter_code
_entity_poly.pdbx_strand_id
1 'polypeptide(L)'
;SMSFGLPIVSTDCNFGPREILNGGKLGRLVPVGDHEELAKAIISEINQPLVSKEEIINRAKDFSETKIVDKYYKAIEYVCKNK
;
A
#
# COMPACT_ATOMS: atom_id res chain seq x y z
N SER A 1 -0.32 -4.14 8.48
CA SER A 1 0.34 -2.87 8.88
C SER A 1 -0.53 -1.66 8.62
N MET A 2 -0.97 -1.42 7.37
CA MET A 2 -1.76 -0.21 7.02
C MET A 2 -3.06 -0.04 7.81
N SER A 3 -3.79 -1.14 8.04
CA SER A 3 -5.05 -1.12 8.80
C SER A 3 -4.88 -0.66 10.26
N PHE A 4 -3.67 -0.78 10.81
CA PHE A 4 -3.33 -0.28 12.14
C PHE A 4 -2.76 1.15 12.10
N GLY A 5 -2.58 1.72 10.90
CA GLY A 5 -2.05 3.05 10.67
C GLY A 5 -0.56 3.20 11.00
N LEU A 6 0.20 2.10 10.89
CA LEU A 6 1.65 2.14 11.08
C LEU A 6 2.32 2.77 9.85
N PRO A 7 3.30 3.68 10.03
CA PRO A 7 4.15 4.17 8.95
C PRO A 7 4.83 3.03 8.20
N ILE A 8 5.04 3.20 6.90
CA ILE A 8 5.54 2.13 6.04
C ILE A 8 6.79 2.59 5.30
N VAL A 9 7.83 1.75 5.41
CA VAL A 9 9.00 1.76 4.55
C VAL A 9 9.06 0.40 3.86
N SER A 10 9.25 0.40 2.54
CA SER A 10 9.32 -0.84 1.77
C SER A 10 10.23 -0.66 0.56
N THR A 11 10.64 -1.76 -0.05
CA THR A 11 11.42 -1.71 -1.30
C THR A 11 10.54 -1.42 -2.50
N ASP A 12 11.13 -0.79 -3.50
CA ASP A 12 10.50 -0.37 -4.73
C ASP A 12 10.50 -1.49 -5.78
N CYS A 13 9.66 -2.49 -5.56
CA CYS A 13 9.47 -3.61 -6.48
C CYS A 13 8.46 -3.27 -7.58
N ASN A 14 8.55 -3.95 -8.73
CA ASN A 14 7.67 -3.77 -9.89
C ASN A 14 6.17 -3.93 -9.58
N PHE A 15 5.82 -4.74 -8.58
CA PHE A 15 4.45 -4.98 -8.14
C PHE A 15 4.38 -5.02 -6.61
N GLY A 16 3.22 -4.71 -6.05
CA GLY A 16 3.00 -4.71 -4.60
C GLY A 16 3.31 -3.35 -3.97
N PRO A 17 4.46 -3.14 -3.30
CA PRO A 17 4.70 -1.94 -2.50
C PRO A 17 4.48 -0.62 -3.25
N ARG A 18 4.98 -0.51 -4.48
CA ARG A 18 4.82 0.71 -5.30
C ARG A 18 3.34 1.05 -5.55
N GLU A 19 2.53 0.06 -5.91
CA GLU A 19 1.10 0.23 -6.16
C GLU A 19 0.33 0.49 -4.85
N ILE A 20 0.63 -0.29 -3.81
CA ILE A 20 -0.01 -0.19 -2.50
C ILE A 20 0.21 1.21 -1.90
N LEU A 21 1.43 1.75 -2.00
CA LEU A 21 1.82 3.05 -1.45
C LEU A 21 1.63 4.23 -2.42
N ASN A 22 0.92 4.04 -3.55
CA ASN A 22 0.63 5.07 -4.53
C ASN A 22 1.89 5.79 -5.04
N GLY A 23 2.90 5.01 -5.44
CA GLY A 23 4.19 5.52 -5.93
C GLY A 23 5.05 6.18 -4.86
N GLY A 24 4.83 5.86 -3.58
CA GLY A 24 5.60 6.39 -2.45
C GLY A 24 4.95 7.57 -1.73
N LYS A 25 3.71 7.94 -2.09
CA LYS A 25 2.97 9.03 -1.43
C LYS A 25 2.45 8.66 -0.04
N LEU A 26 2.30 7.37 0.24
CA LEU A 26 1.71 6.86 1.49
C LEU A 26 2.72 6.07 2.36
N GLY A 27 4.01 6.17 2.03
CA GLY A 27 5.11 5.47 2.69
C GLY A 27 6.36 5.51 1.82
N ARG A 28 7.54 5.37 2.44
CA ARG A 28 8.83 5.49 1.73
C ARG A 28 9.11 4.24 0.92
N LEU A 29 9.49 4.45 -0.34
CA LEU A 29 9.99 3.41 -1.23
C LEU A 29 11.50 3.59 -1.41
N VAL A 30 12.26 2.51 -1.22
CA VAL A 30 13.72 2.49 -1.40
C VAL A 30 14.12 1.47 -2.47
N PRO A 31 15.26 1.62 -3.16
CA PRO A 31 15.71 0.64 -4.14
C PRO A 31 15.86 -0.77 -3.53
N VAL A 32 15.57 -1.79 -4.33
CA VAL A 32 15.81 -3.18 -3.93
C VAL A 32 17.31 -3.42 -3.78
N GLY A 33 17.73 -4.03 -2.67
CA GLY A 33 19.14 -4.36 -2.39
C GLY A 33 19.95 -3.23 -1.73
N ASP A 34 19.38 -2.03 -1.59
CA ASP A 34 20.03 -0.90 -0.94
C ASP A 34 19.66 -0.85 0.56
N HIS A 35 20.45 -1.55 1.36
CA HIS A 35 20.23 -1.64 2.80
C HIS A 35 20.58 -0.33 3.54
N GLU A 36 21.49 0.48 3.00
CA GLU A 36 21.84 1.78 3.58
C GLU A 36 20.68 2.77 3.44
N GLU A 37 20.08 2.86 2.26
CA GLU A 37 18.89 3.69 2.03
C GLU A 37 17.68 3.17 2.80
N LEU A 38 17.51 1.85 2.95
CA LEU A 38 16.47 1.29 3.80
C LEU A 38 16.62 1.74 5.27
N ALA A 39 17.83 1.66 5.82
CA ALA A 39 18.10 2.08 7.20
C ALA A 39 17.82 3.58 7.40
N LYS A 40 18.29 4.44 6.47
CA LYS A 40 18.01 5.88 6.49
C LYS A 40 16.51 6.16 6.43
N ALA A 41 15.79 5.49 5.52
CA ALA A 41 14.36 5.67 5.35
C ALA A 41 13.57 5.28 6.61
N ILE A 42 13.94 4.20 7.30
CA ILE A 42 13.32 3.81 8.57
C ILE A 42 13.52 4.91 9.63
N ILE A 43 14.75 5.42 9.79
CA ILE A 43 15.05 6.49 10.74
C ILE A 43 14.26 7.76 10.40
N SER A 44 14.21 8.14 9.12
CA SER A 44 13.43 9.30 8.67
C SER A 44 11.94 9.11 8.93
N GLU A 45 11.37 7.94 8.69
CA GLU A 45 9.94 7.69 8.87
C GLU A 45 9.53 7.66 10.35
N ILE A 46 10.39 7.19 11.25
CA ILE A 46 10.15 7.24 12.70
C ILE A 46 10.14 8.69 13.20
N ASN A 47 11.09 9.51 12.74
CA ASN A 47 11.24 10.90 13.20
C ASN A 47 10.25 11.86 12.53
N GLN A 48 9.93 11.62 11.26
CA GLN A 48 9.06 12.45 10.45
C GLN A 48 8.27 11.56 9.48
N PRO A 49 7.14 10.99 9.95
CA PRO A 49 6.24 10.22 9.10
C PRO A 49 5.79 11.02 7.87
N LEU A 50 5.72 10.38 6.71
CA LEU A 50 5.33 11.05 5.47
C LEU A 50 3.87 11.51 5.48
N VAL A 51 2.99 10.74 6.11
CA VAL A 51 1.54 10.93 6.13
C VAL A 51 0.98 10.63 7.50
N SER A 52 -0.24 11.09 7.75
CA SER A 52 -0.95 10.81 8.99
C SER A 52 -1.37 9.34 9.11
N LYS A 53 -1.62 8.90 10.34
CA LYS A 53 -2.16 7.57 10.65
C LYS A 53 -3.48 7.32 9.91
N GLU A 54 -4.33 8.35 9.85
CA GLU A 54 -5.64 8.33 9.23
C GLU A 54 -5.55 8.10 7.73
N GLU A 55 -4.60 8.71 7.04
CA GLU A 55 -4.37 8.51 5.60
C GLU A 55 -3.97 7.07 5.29
N ILE A 56 -3.08 6.47 6.09
CA ILE A 56 -2.65 5.07 5.93
C ILE A 56 -3.83 4.11 6.15
N ILE A 57 -4.61 4.32 7.21
CA ILE A 57 -5.81 3.52 7.50
C ILE A 57 -6.82 3.66 6.37
N ASN A 58 -7.02 4.88 5.86
CA ASN A 58 -7.96 5.11 4.78
C ASN A 58 -7.57 4.38 3.50
N ARG A 59 -6.28 4.35 3.16
CA ARG A 59 -5.78 3.54 2.03
C ARG A 59 -6.01 2.05 2.23
N ALA A 60 -5.85 1.53 3.45
CA ALA A 60 -6.13 0.12 3.75
C ALA A 60 -7.57 -0.29 3.42
N LYS A 61 -8.52 0.65 3.50
CA LYS A 61 -9.94 0.40 3.17
C LYS A 61 -10.18 0.07 1.71
N ASP A 62 -9.25 0.35 0.80
CA ASP A 62 -9.36 -0.06 -0.60
C ASP A 62 -9.26 -1.58 -0.79
N PHE A 63 -8.69 -2.26 0.20
CA PHE A 63 -8.52 -3.70 0.25
C PHE A 63 -9.49 -4.35 1.26
N SER A 64 -10.52 -3.63 1.69
CA SER A 64 -11.53 -4.17 2.60
C SER A 64 -12.33 -5.30 1.95
N GLU A 65 -12.78 -6.26 2.75
CA GLU A 65 -13.63 -7.36 2.29
C GLU A 65 -14.80 -6.86 1.46
N THR A 66 -15.54 -5.86 1.96
CA THR A 66 -16.69 -5.28 1.27
C THR A 66 -16.35 -4.78 -0.14
N LYS A 67 -15.25 -4.05 -0.31
CA LYS A 67 -14.84 -3.56 -1.65
C LYS A 67 -14.37 -4.69 -2.55
N ILE A 68 -13.64 -5.65 -2.00
CA ILE A 68 -13.07 -6.75 -2.79
C ILE A 68 -14.16 -7.74 -3.23
N VAL A 69 -15.11 -8.08 -2.36
CA VAL A 69 -16.27 -8.93 -2.69
C VAL A 69 -17.09 -8.30 -3.82
N ASP A 70 -17.38 -7.00 -3.77
CA ASP A 70 -18.09 -6.29 -4.84
C ASP A 70 -17.34 -6.37 -6.19
N LYS A 71 -16.01 -6.25 -6.18
CA LYS A 71 -15.19 -6.43 -7.39
C LYS A 71 -15.28 -7.85 -7.96
N TYR A 72 -15.18 -8.87 -7.10
CA TYR A 72 -15.32 -10.27 -7.55
C TYR A 72 -16.72 -10.55 -8.07
N TYR A 73 -17.75 -10.09 -7.38
CA TYR A 73 -19.15 -10.25 -7.80
C TYR A 73 -19.37 -9.66 -9.20
N LYS A 74 -18.90 -8.43 -9.45
CA LYS A 74 -18.96 -7.79 -10.77
C LYS A 74 -18.21 -8.58 -11.85
N ALA A 75 -17.03 -9.12 -11.52
CA ALA A 75 -16.27 -9.94 -12.45
C ALA A 75 -16.99 -11.24 -12.82
N ILE A 76 -17.62 -11.90 -11.84
CA ILE A 76 -18.42 -13.11 -12.05
C ILE A 76 -19.64 -12.80 -12.91
N GLU A 77 -20.39 -11.74 -12.59
CA GLU A 77 -21.53 -11.32 -13.41
C GLU A 77 -21.12 -11.01 -14.85
N TYR A 78 -20.00 -10.32 -15.05
CA TYR A 78 -19.49 -10.01 -16.38
C TYR A 78 -19.22 -11.29 -17.19
N VAL A 79 -18.54 -12.28 -16.60
CA VAL A 79 -18.25 -13.56 -17.26
C VAL A 79 -19.53 -14.35 -17.55
N CYS A 80 -20.51 -14.33 -16.64
CA CYS A 80 -21.77 -15.04 -16.83
C CYS A 80 -22.70 -14.38 -17.87
N LYS A 81 -22.70 -13.05 -17.98
CA LYS A 81 -23.56 -12.30 -18.93
C LYS A 81 -22.97 -12.18 -20.34
N ASN A 82 -21.66 -12.32 -20.49
CA ASN A 82 -20.96 -12.25 -21.79
C ASN A 82 -20.49 -13.63 -22.30
N LYS A 83 -21.11 -14.69 -21.77
CA LYS A 83 -21.14 -16.02 -22.41
C LYS A 83 -22.44 -16.14 -23.20
#